data_AF-A0A7S3BT60-F1
#
_entry.id   AF-A0A7S3BT60-F1
#
_cell.length_a   1.000
_cell.length_b   1.000
_cell.length_c   1.000
_cell.angle_alpha   90.00
_cell.angle_beta   90.00
_cell.angle_gamma   90.00
#
_symmetry.space_group_name_H-M   'P 1'
#
loop_
_entity.id
_entity.type
_entity.pdbx_description
1 polymer ?
#
loop_
_entity_poly.entity_id
_entity_poly.type
_entity_poly.pdbx_seq_one_letter_code
_entity_poly.pdbx_strand_id
1 'polypeptide(L)'
;EELRRRLGARAYCDAAGAVPYAAAAVCGAAEALLSIETAPRGNPHSGGGGGGSYGATHARAKAALLRHLGCESAEDCAQWEVVWTSGATEALRLASEALPWAPGSVIVHTRENHTSALGMREYALAAGAEAVCVELGDASGGPPGKGFNLAEVGAFQRRIGGAQAAQGSGADGSTAPLAMFVLPAECNFSGRRFSPREACTGKAFAAARLGGRSGSERGSALCVVDAARAAGGGTGAFDLRAWAGEADMVALSLYKICGYPTNLGALLVNRGGSGACSSLLKTGYFGGGTIDAAAVDADQVVRRGDGDGGGSCAPRLQ
;
A
#
# COMPACT_ATOMS: atom_id res chain seq x y z
N GLU A 1 8.10 -19.15 -24.59
CA GLU A 1 7.70 -20.17 -25.58
C GLU A 1 6.22 -20.57 -25.46
N GLU A 2 5.75 -20.96 -24.26
CA GLU A 2 4.34 -21.32 -24.02
C GLU A 2 3.34 -20.25 -24.51
N LEU A 3 3.55 -18.98 -24.14
CA LEU A 3 2.67 -17.88 -24.52
C LEU A 3 2.55 -17.73 -26.04
N ARG A 4 3.66 -17.88 -26.76
CA ARG A 4 3.69 -17.82 -28.23
C ARG A 4 2.83 -18.93 -28.85
N ARG A 5 2.91 -20.15 -28.31
CA ARG A 5 2.06 -21.27 -28.76
C ARG A 5 0.57 -21.00 -28.53
N ARG A 6 0.20 -20.40 -27.39
CA ARG A 6 -1.19 -20.10 -27.04
C ARG A 6 -1.78 -18.93 -27.85
N LEU A 7 -0.96 -17.91 -28.12
CA LEU A 7 -1.39 -16.76 -28.91
C LEU A 7 -1.44 -17.07 -30.42
N GLY A 8 -0.60 -18.00 -30.90
CA GLY A 8 -0.50 -18.32 -32.32
C GLY A 8 0.08 -17.14 -33.09
N ALA A 9 -0.64 -16.67 -34.13
CA ALA A 9 -0.25 -15.49 -34.91
C ALA A 9 -0.67 -14.15 -34.28
N ARG A 10 -1.34 -14.16 -33.11
CA ARG A 10 -1.85 -12.94 -32.46
C ARG A 10 -0.77 -12.29 -31.59
N ALA A 11 -0.75 -10.96 -31.57
CA ALA A 11 0.04 -10.17 -30.61
C ALA A 11 -0.85 -9.73 -29.44
N TYR A 12 -0.32 -9.83 -28.21
CA TYR A 12 -0.98 -9.32 -27.01
C TYR A 12 -0.34 -8.00 -26.59
N CYS A 13 -1.09 -6.90 -26.70
CA CYS A 13 -0.60 -5.53 -26.49
C CYS A 13 -1.23 -4.83 -25.28
N ASP A 14 -1.86 -5.58 -24.37
CA ASP A 14 -2.56 -5.04 -23.19
C ASP A 14 -1.91 -5.46 -21.85
N ALA A 15 -0.58 -5.56 -21.84
CA ALA A 15 0.18 -5.91 -20.64
C ALA A 15 0.07 -4.86 -19.51
N ALA A 16 -0.30 -3.63 -19.84
CA ALA A 16 -0.59 -2.58 -18.86
C ALA A 16 -1.89 -2.84 -18.08
N GLY A 17 -2.88 -3.45 -18.74
CA GLY A 17 -4.10 -3.96 -18.12
C GLY A 17 -3.81 -5.20 -17.29
N ALA A 18 -3.33 -6.26 -17.92
CA ALA A 18 -2.97 -7.53 -17.28
C ALA A 18 -1.95 -8.28 -18.13
N VAL A 19 -1.05 -9.06 -17.52
CA VAL A 19 -0.19 -9.96 -18.31
C VAL A 19 -0.91 -11.29 -18.57
N PRO A 20 -0.64 -12.00 -19.68
CA PRO A 20 -1.15 -13.34 -19.87
C PRO A 20 -0.61 -14.30 -18.81
N TYR A 21 -1.50 -15.07 -18.15
CA TYR A 21 -1.10 -16.04 -17.16
C TYR A 21 -0.34 -17.23 -17.75
N ALA A 22 0.57 -17.83 -16.99
CA ALA A 22 1.19 -19.11 -17.33
C ALA A 22 0.21 -20.26 -17.08
N ALA A 23 0.11 -21.23 -18.00
CA ALA A 23 -0.76 -22.40 -17.82
C ALA A 23 -0.36 -23.20 -16.57
N ALA A 24 0.95 -23.29 -16.28
CA ALA A 24 1.46 -23.95 -15.10
C ALA A 24 0.92 -23.35 -13.78
N ALA A 25 0.69 -22.04 -13.71
CA ALA A 25 0.12 -21.41 -12.51
C ALA A 25 -1.34 -21.82 -12.29
N VAL A 26 -2.12 -21.91 -13.36
CA VAL A 26 -3.53 -22.34 -13.29
C VAL A 26 -3.62 -23.83 -13.01
N CYS A 27 -2.88 -24.67 -13.74
CA CYS A 27 -2.87 -26.12 -13.51
C CYS A 27 -2.40 -26.46 -12.10
N GLY A 28 -1.30 -25.84 -11.63
CA GLY A 28 -0.79 -26.07 -10.29
C GLY A 28 -1.78 -25.64 -9.19
N ALA A 29 -2.53 -24.56 -9.40
CA ALA A 29 -3.60 -24.16 -8.49
C ALA A 29 -4.78 -25.15 -8.50
N ALA A 30 -5.16 -25.67 -9.68
CA ALA A 30 -6.21 -26.67 -9.81
C ALA A 30 -5.80 -27.99 -9.14
N GLU A 31 -4.61 -28.50 -9.42
CA GLU A 31 -4.05 -29.70 -8.77
C GLU A 31 -4.01 -29.55 -7.25
N ALA A 32 -3.58 -28.39 -6.78
CA ALA A 32 -3.56 -28.04 -5.36
C ALA A 32 -4.94 -28.06 -4.69
N LEU A 33 -6.01 -27.66 -5.40
CA LEU A 33 -7.38 -27.68 -4.88
C LEU A 33 -8.01 -29.08 -4.94
N LEU A 34 -7.69 -29.84 -5.99
CA LEU A 34 -8.23 -31.19 -6.21
C LEU A 34 -7.55 -32.25 -5.33
N SER A 35 -6.41 -31.96 -4.71
CA SER A 35 -5.67 -32.90 -3.85
C SER A 35 -6.28 -33.11 -2.46
N ILE A 36 -7.61 -33.05 -2.30
CA ILE A 36 -8.27 -33.12 -1.00
C ILE A 36 -8.02 -34.44 -0.25
N GLU A 37 -7.87 -35.54 -1.00
CA GLU A 37 -7.62 -36.87 -0.45
C GLU A 37 -6.25 -37.00 0.23
N THR A 38 -5.25 -36.24 -0.25
CA THR A 38 -3.86 -36.32 0.22
C THR A 38 -3.42 -35.11 1.04
N ALA A 39 -4.05 -33.95 0.81
CA ALA A 39 -3.80 -32.69 1.48
C ALA A 39 -5.13 -31.92 1.65
N PRO A 40 -5.97 -32.30 2.62
CA PRO A 40 -7.24 -31.64 2.84
C PRO A 40 -7.01 -30.16 3.20
N ARG A 41 -7.60 -29.27 2.41
CA ARG A 41 -7.55 -27.82 2.64
C ARG A 41 -8.85 -27.36 3.26
N GLY A 42 -8.77 -26.84 4.48
CA GLY A 42 -9.89 -26.24 5.18
C GLY A 42 -9.79 -24.73 5.26
N ASN A 43 -10.68 -24.13 6.05
CA ASN A 43 -10.53 -22.74 6.45
C ASN A 43 -9.15 -22.54 7.12
N PRO A 44 -8.37 -21.51 6.74
CA PRO A 44 -7.09 -21.14 7.38
C PRO A 44 -7.08 -21.12 8.91
N HIS A 45 -8.25 -20.96 9.54
CA HIS A 45 -8.42 -20.90 10.99
C HIS A 45 -8.89 -22.22 11.62
N SER A 46 -9.12 -23.26 10.82
CA SER A 46 -9.39 -24.61 11.32
C SER A 46 -8.07 -25.23 11.79
N GLY A 47 -7.93 -25.52 13.09
CA GLY A 47 -6.73 -26.12 13.68
C GLY A 47 -6.41 -27.57 13.28
N GLY A 48 -7.00 -28.08 12.19
CA GLY A 48 -6.80 -29.45 11.71
C GLY A 48 -5.50 -29.57 10.92
N GLY A 49 -4.61 -30.48 11.36
CA GLY A 49 -3.29 -30.76 10.77
C GLY A 49 -3.30 -31.44 9.40
N GLY A 50 -4.12 -30.98 8.45
CA GLY A 50 -4.04 -31.38 7.04
C GLY A 50 -2.73 -30.89 6.41
N GLY A 51 -2.06 -31.78 5.67
CA GLY A 51 -0.71 -31.60 5.13
C GLY A 51 -0.50 -30.26 4.40
N GLY A 52 0.22 -29.35 5.06
CA GLY A 52 0.52 -28.01 4.57
C GLY A 52 -0.25 -26.94 5.33
N SER A 53 0.17 -26.63 6.57
CA SER A 53 -0.41 -25.54 7.35
C SER A 53 -0.49 -24.27 6.50
N TYR A 54 -1.66 -23.63 6.47
CA TYR A 54 -1.91 -22.34 5.81
C TYR A 54 -0.74 -21.36 6.04
N GLY A 55 -0.20 -21.33 7.27
CA GLY A 55 0.93 -20.48 7.64
C GLY A 55 2.18 -20.71 6.77
N ALA A 56 2.51 -21.95 6.41
CA ALA A 56 3.66 -22.26 5.56
C ALA A 56 3.45 -21.82 4.10
N THR A 57 2.26 -22.05 3.54
CA THR A 57 1.91 -21.59 2.18
C THR A 57 1.89 -20.07 2.11
N HIS A 58 1.31 -19.42 3.12
CA HIS A 58 1.26 -17.98 3.26
C HIS A 58 2.67 -17.36 3.38
N ALA A 59 3.55 -17.92 4.22
CA ALA A 59 4.93 -17.48 4.35
C ALA A 59 5.71 -17.63 3.02
N ARG A 60 5.51 -18.74 2.30
CA ARG A 60 6.11 -18.96 0.97
C ARG A 60 5.62 -17.94 -0.05
N ALA A 61 4.34 -17.60 -0.06
CA ALA A 61 3.76 -16.60 -0.95
C ALA A 61 4.33 -15.20 -0.66
N LYS A 62 4.40 -14.80 0.63
CA LYS A 62 5.02 -13.54 1.06
C LYS A 62 6.49 -13.46 0.59
N ALA A 63 7.28 -14.50 0.85
CA ALA A 63 8.68 -14.55 0.45
C ALA A 63 8.87 -14.50 -1.08
N ALA A 64 8.00 -15.16 -1.85
CA ALA A 64 8.06 -15.12 -3.30
C ALA A 64 7.75 -13.73 -3.85
N LEU A 65 6.75 -13.04 -3.30
CA LEU A 65 6.41 -11.66 -3.68
C LEU A 65 7.56 -10.70 -3.36
N LEU A 66 8.12 -10.75 -2.14
CA LEU A 66 9.20 -9.85 -1.74
C LEU A 66 10.47 -10.06 -2.57
N ARG A 67 10.84 -11.32 -2.88
CA ARG A 67 11.95 -11.61 -3.80
C ARG A 67 11.72 -11.07 -5.21
N HIS A 68 10.49 -11.20 -5.73
CA HIS A 68 10.14 -10.62 -7.04
C HIS A 68 10.34 -9.09 -7.06
N LEU A 69 10.17 -8.45 -5.89
CA LEU A 69 10.33 -7.01 -5.70
C LEU A 69 11.74 -6.62 -5.21
N GLY A 70 12.74 -7.49 -5.37
CA GLY A 70 14.15 -7.17 -5.10
C GLY A 70 14.63 -7.38 -3.67
N CYS A 71 13.80 -7.87 -2.74
CA CYS A 71 14.26 -8.26 -1.41
C CYS A 71 15.04 -9.58 -1.48
N GLU A 72 16.34 -9.55 -1.18
CA GLU A 72 17.22 -10.71 -1.32
C GLU A 72 17.60 -11.32 0.03
N SER A 73 17.61 -10.50 1.08
CA SER A 73 17.96 -10.90 2.45
C SER A 73 16.73 -11.06 3.35
N ALA A 74 16.92 -11.70 4.51
CA ALA A 74 15.86 -11.81 5.53
C ALA A 74 15.55 -10.44 6.14
N GLU A 75 16.55 -9.58 6.24
CA GLU A 75 16.48 -8.21 6.73
C GLU A 75 15.64 -7.33 5.78
N ASP A 76 15.87 -7.42 4.47
CA ASP A 76 15.05 -6.73 3.46
C ASP A 76 13.59 -7.15 3.57
N CYS A 77 13.34 -8.45 3.73
CA CYS A 77 11.99 -8.99 3.85
C CYS A 77 11.32 -8.57 5.16
N ALA A 78 12.06 -8.52 6.28
CA ALA A 78 11.55 -8.16 7.59
C ALA A 78 11.07 -6.71 7.65
N GLN A 79 11.63 -5.82 6.82
CA GLN A 79 11.21 -4.43 6.73
C GLN A 79 9.76 -4.27 6.27
N TRP A 80 9.22 -5.21 5.49
CA TRP A 80 7.89 -5.08 4.90
C TRP A 80 6.91 -6.07 5.50
N GLU A 81 5.73 -5.57 5.89
CA GLU A 81 4.58 -6.43 6.13
C GLU A 81 3.70 -6.48 4.89
N VAL A 82 3.33 -7.70 4.50
CA VAL A 82 2.44 -7.94 3.35
C VAL A 82 1.02 -8.14 3.88
N VAL A 83 0.11 -7.24 3.51
CA VAL A 83 -1.34 -7.36 3.71
C VAL A 83 -1.96 -7.74 2.38
N TRP A 84 -2.56 -8.93 2.29
CA TRP A 84 -3.21 -9.37 1.05
C TRP A 84 -4.52 -8.62 0.83
N THR A 85 -4.77 -8.28 -0.42
CA THR A 85 -5.98 -7.54 -0.84
C THR A 85 -6.52 -8.15 -2.13
N SER A 86 -7.69 -7.71 -2.60
CA SER A 86 -8.25 -8.05 -3.90
C SER A 86 -7.49 -7.41 -5.08
N GLY A 87 -6.63 -6.42 -4.81
CA GLY A 87 -5.86 -5.72 -5.83
C GLY A 87 -5.31 -4.38 -5.34
N ALA A 88 -4.55 -3.71 -6.20
CA ALA A 88 -3.98 -2.40 -5.88
C ALA A 88 -5.04 -1.36 -5.50
N THR A 89 -6.23 -1.42 -6.09
CA THR A 89 -7.33 -0.50 -5.77
C THR A 89 -7.83 -0.68 -4.33
N GLU A 90 -7.99 -1.92 -3.85
CA GLU A 90 -8.37 -2.16 -2.46
C GLU A 90 -7.21 -1.84 -1.51
N ALA A 91 -5.97 -2.13 -1.89
CA ALA A 91 -4.79 -1.73 -1.14
C ALA A 91 -4.71 -0.20 -0.93
N LEU A 92 -4.92 0.59 -1.99
CA LEU A 92 -4.94 2.06 -1.93
C LEU A 92 -6.13 2.57 -1.11
N ARG A 93 -7.31 1.95 -1.26
CA ARG A 93 -8.48 2.24 -0.43
C ARG A 93 -8.15 2.04 1.05
N LEU A 94 -7.67 0.85 1.42
CA LEU A 94 -7.31 0.49 2.81
C LEU A 94 -6.27 1.44 3.40
N ALA A 95 -5.24 1.78 2.61
CA ALA A 95 -4.19 2.71 3.00
C ALA A 95 -4.72 4.11 3.37
N SER A 96 -5.82 4.55 2.76
CA SER A 96 -6.44 5.84 3.07
C SER A 96 -7.54 5.72 4.13
N GLU A 97 -8.39 4.70 4.03
CA GLU A 97 -9.54 4.46 4.91
C GLU A 97 -9.15 4.27 6.37
N ALA A 98 -8.02 3.62 6.63
CA ALA A 98 -7.56 3.33 7.99
C ALA A 98 -6.74 4.47 8.64
N LEU A 99 -6.52 5.59 7.94
CA LEU A 99 -5.79 6.73 8.50
C LEU A 99 -6.72 7.72 9.22
N PRO A 100 -6.25 8.32 10.33
CA PRO A 100 -7.05 9.25 11.13
C PRO A 100 -7.05 10.65 10.51
N TRP A 101 -7.66 10.80 9.33
CA TRP A 101 -7.80 12.11 8.69
C TRP A 101 -8.53 13.10 9.60
N ALA A 102 -8.03 14.33 9.64
CA ALA A 102 -8.59 15.42 10.42
C ALA A 102 -8.52 16.75 9.65
N PRO A 103 -9.31 17.77 10.03
CA PRO A 103 -9.11 19.12 9.51
C PRO A 103 -7.65 19.57 9.66
N GLY A 104 -7.10 20.17 8.61
CA GLY A 104 -5.67 20.53 8.53
C GLY A 104 -4.76 19.41 8.00
N SER A 105 -5.27 18.18 7.84
CA SER A 105 -4.56 17.13 7.11
C SER A 105 -4.53 17.46 5.62
N VAL A 106 -3.61 16.82 4.89
CA VAL A 106 -3.44 17.00 3.45
C VAL A 106 -3.11 15.69 2.75
N ILE A 107 -3.76 15.44 1.62
CA ILE A 107 -3.37 14.41 0.67
C ILE A 107 -2.91 15.06 -0.63
N VAL A 108 -1.67 14.79 -1.02
CA VAL A 108 -1.06 15.29 -2.25
C VAL A 108 -0.91 14.12 -3.21
N HIS A 109 -1.37 14.26 -4.44
CA HIS A 109 -1.21 13.23 -5.47
C HIS A 109 -0.68 13.81 -6.78
N THR A 110 0.03 13.00 -7.55
CA THR A 110 0.50 13.41 -8.88
C THR A 110 -0.63 13.42 -9.90
N ARG A 111 -0.46 14.15 -11.00
CA ARG A 111 -1.36 14.14 -12.15
C ARG A 111 -1.39 12.78 -12.86
N GLU A 112 -0.29 12.04 -12.77
CA GLU A 112 -0.07 10.74 -13.43
C GLU A 112 -0.66 9.56 -12.67
N ASN A 113 -1.19 9.78 -11.47
CA ASN A 113 -1.86 8.74 -10.69
C ASN A 113 -3.09 8.19 -11.41
N HIS A 114 -3.25 6.86 -11.36
CA HIS A 114 -4.45 6.18 -11.82
C HIS A 114 -5.68 6.56 -10.97
N THR A 115 -6.89 6.38 -11.51
CA THR A 115 -8.16 6.76 -10.86
C THR A 115 -8.33 6.14 -9.47
N SER A 116 -7.79 4.94 -9.23
CA SER A 116 -7.77 4.28 -7.93
C SER A 116 -7.02 5.06 -6.85
N ALA A 117 -5.89 5.69 -7.21
CA ALA A 117 -5.16 6.55 -6.28
C ALA A 117 -5.87 7.90 -6.07
N LEU A 118 -6.55 8.43 -7.10
CA LEU A 118 -7.37 9.63 -6.94
C LEU A 118 -8.52 9.39 -5.94
N GLY A 119 -9.12 8.20 -5.93
CA GLY A 119 -10.19 7.83 -5.00
C GLY A 119 -9.80 7.89 -3.52
N MET A 120 -8.51 7.79 -3.20
CA MET A 120 -8.02 7.93 -1.81
C MET A 120 -8.39 9.28 -1.20
N ARG A 121 -8.43 10.35 -2.02
CA ARG A 121 -8.73 11.69 -1.52
C ARG A 121 -10.13 11.81 -0.92
N GLU A 122 -11.05 10.90 -1.27
CA GLU A 122 -12.44 10.99 -0.81
C GLU A 122 -12.56 10.77 0.70
N TYR A 123 -11.70 9.94 1.30
CA TYR A 123 -11.61 9.76 2.75
C TYR A 123 -11.06 11.01 3.44
N ALA A 124 -9.97 11.57 2.90
CA ALA A 124 -9.37 12.80 3.41
C ALA A 124 -10.37 13.97 3.35
N LEU A 125 -10.99 14.19 2.19
CA LEU A 125 -11.98 15.25 1.98
C LEU A 125 -13.23 15.08 2.87
N ALA A 126 -13.66 13.84 3.14
CA ALA A 126 -14.77 13.57 4.04
C ALA A 126 -14.47 14.00 5.49
N ALA A 127 -13.20 13.93 5.90
CA ALA A 127 -12.73 14.41 7.20
C ALA A 127 -12.33 15.90 7.23
N GLY A 128 -12.55 16.64 6.14
CA GLY A 128 -12.25 18.07 6.06
C GLY A 128 -10.79 18.40 5.75
N ALA A 129 -9.99 17.40 5.35
CA ALA A 129 -8.62 17.58 4.87
C ALA A 129 -8.59 18.24 3.48
N GLU A 130 -7.43 18.77 3.11
CA GLU A 130 -7.16 19.29 1.78
C GLU A 130 -6.67 18.17 0.84
N ALA A 131 -7.11 18.18 -0.42
CA ALA A 131 -6.58 17.33 -1.49
C ALA A 131 -5.89 18.19 -2.55
N VAL A 132 -4.63 17.92 -2.85
CA VAL A 132 -3.80 18.72 -3.76
C VAL A 132 -3.29 17.85 -4.91
N CYS A 133 -3.54 18.28 -6.13
CA CYS A 133 -2.97 17.70 -7.33
C CYS A 133 -1.69 18.44 -7.71
N VAL A 134 -0.61 17.72 -7.96
CA VAL A 134 0.68 18.27 -8.34
C VAL A 134 1.22 17.65 -9.62
N GLU A 135 2.10 18.38 -10.30
CA GLU A 135 2.89 17.90 -11.41
C GLU A 135 4.37 17.92 -11.03
N LEU A 136 5.04 16.79 -11.20
CA LEU A 136 6.47 16.64 -10.97
C LEU A 136 7.21 16.88 -12.28
N GLY A 137 8.10 17.86 -12.31
CA GLY A 137 8.98 18.13 -13.45
C GLY A 137 10.45 18.19 -13.05
N ASP A 138 11.33 18.14 -14.03
CA ASP A 138 12.74 18.46 -13.80
C ASP A 138 12.87 19.92 -13.33
N ALA A 139 13.79 20.17 -12.39
CA ALA A 139 14.03 21.52 -11.93
C ALA A 139 14.59 22.39 -13.08
N SER A 140 13.82 23.38 -13.52
CA SER A 140 14.26 24.34 -14.53
C SER A 140 15.44 25.15 -13.99
N GLY A 141 16.60 25.06 -14.64
CA GLY A 141 17.79 25.86 -14.32
C GLY A 141 18.89 25.18 -13.49
N GLY A 142 18.73 23.89 -13.14
CA GLY A 142 19.81 23.07 -12.57
C GLY A 142 20.49 22.18 -13.61
N PRO A 143 21.70 21.63 -13.34
CA PRO A 143 22.24 20.57 -14.17
C PRO A 143 21.27 19.37 -14.20
N PRO A 144 21.16 18.65 -15.33
CA PRO A 144 20.29 17.49 -15.46
C PRO A 144 20.47 16.54 -14.26
N GLY A 145 19.37 16.17 -13.60
CA GLY A 145 19.37 15.19 -12.51
C GLY A 145 19.69 15.71 -11.10
N LYS A 146 19.82 17.03 -10.84
CA LYS A 146 20.11 17.54 -9.48
C LYS A 146 18.91 18.00 -8.64
N GLY A 147 17.71 18.15 -9.19
CA GLY A 147 16.49 18.42 -8.41
C GLY A 147 15.20 18.27 -9.23
N PHE A 148 14.08 18.14 -8.52
CA PHE A 148 12.73 18.09 -9.09
C PHE A 148 11.92 19.28 -8.60
N ASN A 149 11.10 19.84 -9.49
CA ASN A 149 10.12 20.86 -9.13
C ASN A 149 8.74 20.21 -9.00
N LEU A 150 8.01 20.66 -7.99
CA LEU A 150 6.59 20.35 -7.80
C LEU A 150 5.77 21.60 -8.07
N ALA A 151 4.93 21.53 -9.10
CA ALA A 151 3.95 22.56 -9.39
C ALA A 151 2.59 22.09 -8.90
N GLU A 152 1.90 22.92 -8.10
CA GLU A 152 0.50 22.69 -7.82
C GLU A 152 -0.33 22.90 -9.09
N VAL A 153 -1.17 21.92 -9.41
CA VAL A 153 -2.11 21.96 -10.54
C VAL A 153 -3.51 22.33 -10.03
N GLY A 154 -3.84 21.97 -8.79
CA GLY A 154 -5.06 22.42 -8.14
C GLY A 154 -5.22 21.85 -6.73
N ALA A 155 -6.02 22.53 -5.92
CA ALA A 155 -6.37 22.11 -4.56
C ALA A 155 -7.89 22.09 -4.35
N PHE A 156 -8.35 21.15 -3.55
CA PHE A 156 -9.75 20.91 -3.26
C PHE A 156 -9.94 20.67 -1.77
N GLN A 157 -10.98 21.25 -1.19
CA GLN A 157 -11.39 20.99 0.19
C GLN A 157 -12.91 21.05 0.25
N ARG A 158 -13.56 20.04 0.84
CA ARG A 158 -15.02 20.08 1.03
C ARG A 158 -15.34 21.01 2.19
N ARG A 159 -16.29 21.93 1.98
CA ARG A 159 -16.88 22.69 3.09
C ARG A 159 -17.72 21.73 3.92
N ILE A 160 -17.27 21.41 5.13
CA ILE A 160 -18.12 20.74 6.11
C ILE A 160 -19.10 21.80 6.62
N GLY A 161 -20.38 21.64 6.31
CA GLY A 161 -21.42 22.56 6.77
C GLY A 161 -21.52 22.55 8.29
N GLY A 162 -21.39 23.73 8.92
CA GLY A 162 -21.69 23.92 10.33
C GLY A 162 -20.52 23.85 11.31
N ALA A 163 -19.46 24.64 11.09
CA ALA A 163 -18.77 25.37 12.16
C ALA A 163 -17.79 26.34 11.50
N GLN A 164 -18.07 27.64 11.62
CA GLN A 164 -16.99 28.62 11.58
C GLN A 164 -15.95 28.17 12.60
N ALA A 165 -14.68 28.21 12.22
CA ALA A 165 -13.56 28.00 13.11
C ALA A 165 -13.65 29.01 14.26
N ALA A 166 -14.34 28.63 15.34
CA ALA A 166 -14.09 29.20 16.63
C ALA A 166 -12.65 28.79 16.96
N GLN A 167 -11.78 29.79 17.08
CA GLN A 167 -10.55 29.64 17.84
C GLN A 167 -10.96 29.34 19.29
N GLY A 168 -11.27 28.07 19.56
CA GLY A 168 -11.70 27.55 20.83
C GLY A 168 -10.54 26.80 21.45
N SER A 169 -9.97 27.41 22.48
CA SER A 169 -9.06 26.80 23.44
C SER A 169 -9.65 25.51 24.04
N GLY A 170 -8.87 24.43 24.01
CA GLY A 170 -8.95 23.31 24.95
C GLY A 170 -10.09 22.30 24.74
N ALA A 171 -9.78 21.19 24.06
CA ALA A 171 -10.39 19.89 24.30
C ALA A 171 -9.36 18.79 23.98
N ASP A 172 -8.95 18.06 25.02
CA ASP A 172 -8.06 16.89 24.94
C ASP A 172 -8.66 15.82 24.03
N GLY A 173 -7.98 15.49 22.93
CA GLY A 173 -8.36 14.41 22.00
C GLY A 173 -8.17 14.69 20.50
N SER A 174 -7.80 15.91 20.10
CA SER A 174 -7.55 16.27 18.70
C SER A 174 -6.45 15.41 18.07
N THR A 175 -6.81 14.55 17.11
CA THR A 175 -5.84 13.76 16.35
C THR A 175 -4.95 14.70 15.53
N ALA A 176 -3.63 14.52 15.61
CA ALA A 176 -2.69 15.40 14.92
C ALA A 176 -2.91 15.35 13.40
N PRO A 177 -2.94 16.48 12.70
CA PRO A 177 -3.07 16.52 11.24
C PRO A 177 -1.99 15.69 10.54
N LEU A 178 -2.38 14.98 9.49
CA LEU A 178 -1.48 14.09 8.73
C LEU A 178 -1.24 14.60 7.31
N ALA A 179 -0.03 14.39 6.79
CA ALA A 179 0.30 14.63 5.40
C ALA A 179 0.55 13.31 4.70
N MET A 180 0.00 13.15 3.50
CA MET A 180 0.27 12.02 2.62
C MET A 180 0.66 12.53 1.24
N PHE A 181 1.64 11.89 0.63
CA PHE A 181 1.97 12.00 -0.77
C PHE A 181 1.72 10.66 -1.46
N VAL A 182 1.04 10.68 -2.60
CA VAL A 182 0.71 9.51 -3.41
C VAL A 182 1.28 9.70 -4.81
N LEU A 183 1.99 8.70 -5.32
CA LEU A 183 2.54 8.71 -6.67
C LEU A 183 2.52 7.30 -7.29
N PRO A 184 2.42 7.16 -8.61
CA PRO A 184 2.68 5.88 -9.26
C PRO A 184 4.19 5.65 -9.34
N ALA A 185 4.64 4.40 -9.21
CA ALA A 185 6.01 4.04 -9.58
C ALA A 185 6.21 4.08 -11.11
N GLU A 186 5.15 3.77 -11.86
CA GLU A 186 5.08 3.88 -13.32
C GLU A 186 3.66 4.28 -13.73
N CYS A 187 3.54 5.34 -14.53
CA CYS A 187 2.25 5.78 -15.06
C CYS A 187 1.72 4.74 -16.07
N ASN A 188 0.48 4.29 -15.88
CA ASN A 188 -0.15 3.30 -16.78
C ASN A 188 -0.50 3.88 -18.16
N PHE A 189 -0.53 5.20 -18.31
CA PHE A 189 -0.81 5.88 -19.57
C PHE A 189 0.46 6.28 -20.33
N SER A 190 1.36 7.04 -19.71
CA SER A 190 2.57 7.54 -20.38
C SER A 190 3.77 6.60 -20.31
N GLY A 191 3.76 5.63 -19.38
CA GLY A 191 4.93 4.79 -19.09
C GLY A 191 6.05 5.53 -18.33
N ARG A 192 5.85 6.80 -17.94
CA ARG A 192 6.82 7.54 -17.12
C ARG A 192 7.03 6.81 -15.80
N ARG A 193 8.30 6.58 -15.45
CA ARG A 193 8.70 6.01 -14.17
C ARG A 193 9.13 7.11 -13.23
N PHE A 194 8.69 6.99 -11.98
CA PHE A 194 9.07 7.89 -10.91
C PHE A 194 10.16 7.25 -10.05
N SER A 195 10.98 8.09 -9.44
CA SER A 195 12.10 7.69 -8.59
C SER A 195 11.80 7.91 -7.11
N PRO A 196 12.51 7.21 -6.20
CA PRO A 196 12.45 7.50 -4.77
C PRO A 196 12.75 8.98 -4.44
N ARG A 197 13.61 9.62 -5.25
CA ARG A 197 13.96 11.03 -5.05
C ARG A 197 12.80 11.98 -5.38
N GLU A 198 12.00 11.68 -6.40
CA GLU A 198 10.74 12.39 -6.65
C GLU A 198 9.73 12.18 -5.51
N ALA A 199 9.68 10.97 -4.93
CA ALA A 199 8.87 10.71 -3.75
C ALA A 199 9.31 11.54 -2.54
N CYS A 200 10.63 11.65 -2.30
CA CYS A 200 11.20 12.52 -1.27
C CYS A 200 10.75 13.98 -1.44
N THR A 201 10.82 14.50 -2.67
CA THR A 201 10.36 15.86 -3.01
C THR A 201 8.87 16.04 -2.74
N GLY A 202 8.03 15.07 -3.12
CA GLY A 202 6.59 15.08 -2.83
C GLY A 202 6.25 15.04 -1.35
N LYS A 203 6.95 14.21 -0.57
CA LYS A 203 6.81 14.17 0.89
C LYS A 203 7.16 15.51 1.53
N ALA A 204 8.26 16.14 1.11
CA ALA A 204 8.65 17.44 1.62
C ALA A 204 7.59 18.52 1.34
N PHE A 205 7.01 18.51 0.13
CA PHE A 205 5.92 19.40 -0.25
C PHE A 205 4.66 19.16 0.61
N ALA A 206 4.25 17.90 0.77
CA ALA A 206 3.09 17.53 1.58
C ALA A 206 3.29 17.91 3.06
N ALA A 207 4.48 17.67 3.62
CA ALA A 207 4.80 18.05 4.99
C ALA A 207 4.77 19.57 5.20
N ALA A 208 5.25 20.36 4.24
CA ALA A 208 5.23 21.82 4.32
C ALA A 208 3.81 22.40 4.40
N ARG A 209 2.81 21.69 3.88
CA ARG A 209 1.39 22.08 3.94
C ARG A 209 0.76 21.97 5.33
N LEU A 210 1.36 21.20 6.24
CA LEU A 210 0.87 21.08 7.62
C LEU A 210 1.12 22.34 8.47
N GLY A 211 1.70 23.40 7.93
CA GLY A 211 1.79 24.71 8.61
C GLY A 211 2.99 24.88 9.55
N GLY A 212 4.19 24.63 9.02
CA GLY A 212 5.47 24.58 9.76
C GLY A 212 5.59 25.49 11.00
N ARG A 213 5.61 24.89 12.19
CA ARG A 213 6.31 25.46 13.34
C ARG A 213 7.78 25.06 13.26
N SER A 214 8.62 26.09 13.15
CA SER A 214 10.07 26.03 13.19
C SER A 214 10.60 25.07 14.25
N GLY A 215 11.58 24.24 13.87
CA GLY A 215 12.52 23.62 14.79
C GLY A 215 12.11 22.25 15.33
N SER A 216 12.85 21.24 14.86
CA SER A 216 13.12 19.95 15.51
C SER A 216 12.17 18.76 15.41
N GLU A 217 10.93 18.86 14.91
CA GLU A 217 10.16 17.66 14.52
C GLU A 217 9.45 17.88 13.19
N ARG A 218 10.12 17.57 12.07
CA ARG A 218 9.46 17.49 10.78
C ARG A 218 8.40 16.40 10.89
N GLY A 219 7.12 16.76 11.00
CA GLY A 219 6.03 15.81 10.75
C GLY A 219 6.28 15.16 9.39
N SER A 220 6.63 13.87 9.37
CA SER A 220 6.97 13.17 8.14
C SER A 220 5.69 12.91 7.37
N ALA A 221 5.56 13.45 6.16
CA ALA A 221 4.49 13.03 5.27
C ALA A 221 4.65 11.54 4.94
N LEU A 222 3.54 10.80 4.98
CA LEU A 222 3.45 9.44 4.50
C LEU A 222 3.64 9.41 2.99
N CYS A 223 4.25 8.36 2.46
CA CYS A 223 4.33 8.13 1.03
C CYS A 223 3.68 6.81 0.64
N VAL A 224 2.72 6.88 -0.27
CA VAL A 224 2.06 5.71 -0.86
C VAL A 224 2.46 5.60 -2.32
N VAL A 225 3.07 4.48 -2.67
CA VAL A 225 3.52 4.18 -4.04
C VAL A 225 2.55 3.21 -4.70
N ASP A 226 1.91 3.62 -5.80
CA ASP A 226 1.17 2.70 -6.67
C ASP A 226 2.14 1.99 -7.61
N ALA A 227 2.49 0.75 -7.27
CA ALA A 227 3.39 -0.11 -8.04
C ALA A 227 2.64 -1.06 -8.99
N ALA A 228 1.32 -0.89 -9.19
CA ALA A 228 0.51 -1.82 -9.97
C ALA A 228 1.05 -2.04 -11.39
N ARG A 229 1.60 -1.00 -12.03
CA ARG A 229 2.20 -1.10 -13.36
C ARG A 229 3.69 -1.49 -13.32
N ALA A 230 4.44 -0.93 -12.37
CA ALA A 230 5.90 -1.10 -12.28
C ALA A 230 6.32 -2.50 -11.82
N ALA A 231 5.50 -3.18 -11.02
CA ALA A 231 5.79 -4.53 -10.53
C ALA A 231 5.71 -5.62 -11.61
N GLY A 232 5.12 -5.32 -12.78
CA GLY A 232 4.85 -6.27 -13.86
C GLY A 232 6.06 -6.77 -14.67
N GLY A 233 7.29 -6.33 -14.37
CA GLY A 233 8.51 -6.90 -14.97
C GLY A 233 8.86 -6.41 -16.38
N GLY A 234 8.63 -5.13 -16.68
CA GLY A 234 9.16 -4.47 -17.89
C GLY A 234 10.64 -4.04 -17.76
N THR A 235 11.10 -3.16 -18.67
CA THR A 235 12.43 -2.52 -18.55
C THR A 235 12.51 -1.72 -17.24
N GLY A 236 13.45 -2.10 -16.36
CA GLY A 236 13.58 -1.57 -15.01
C GLY A 236 12.66 -2.29 -14.03
N ALA A 237 13.17 -3.29 -13.31
CA ALA A 237 12.40 -3.94 -12.25
C ALA A 237 12.11 -2.95 -11.11
N PHE A 238 10.94 -3.08 -10.47
CA PHE A 238 10.65 -2.34 -9.25
C PHE A 238 11.37 -3.01 -8.08
N ASP A 239 12.31 -2.31 -7.44
CA ASP A 239 13.12 -2.80 -6.32
C ASP A 239 12.71 -2.09 -5.02
N LEU A 240 12.05 -2.80 -4.10
CA LEU A 240 11.62 -2.27 -2.81
C LEU A 240 12.76 -1.71 -1.98
N ARG A 241 13.99 -2.23 -2.11
CA ARG A 241 15.15 -1.72 -1.36
C ARG A 241 15.47 -0.29 -1.74
N ALA A 242 15.32 0.06 -3.01
CA ALA A 242 15.51 1.43 -3.48
C ALA A 242 14.44 2.40 -2.94
N TRP A 243 13.24 1.89 -2.65
CA TRP A 243 12.10 2.66 -2.13
C TRP A 243 12.00 2.64 -0.60
N ALA A 244 12.77 1.81 0.09
CA ALA A 244 12.65 1.55 1.52
C ALA A 244 12.82 2.79 2.42
N GLY A 245 13.56 3.80 1.98
CA GLY A 245 13.72 5.08 2.69
C GLY A 245 12.59 6.08 2.45
N GLU A 246 11.80 5.89 1.39
CA GLU A 246 10.86 6.90 0.93
C GLU A 246 9.41 6.42 0.96
N ALA A 247 9.15 5.16 0.66
CA ALA A 247 7.82 4.57 0.66
C ALA A 247 7.44 4.03 2.05
N ASP A 248 6.35 4.55 2.59
CA ASP A 248 5.70 4.01 3.79
C ASP A 248 4.77 2.85 3.42
N MET A 249 4.17 2.92 2.23
CA MET A 249 3.29 1.88 1.69
C MET A 249 3.49 1.69 0.18
N VAL A 250 3.29 0.45 -0.28
CA VAL A 250 3.33 0.10 -1.71
C VAL A 250 2.13 -0.77 -2.08
N ALA A 251 1.34 -0.35 -3.06
CA ALA A 251 0.16 -1.08 -3.55
C ALA A 251 0.44 -1.78 -4.88
N LEU A 252 -0.02 -3.03 -5.03
CA LEU A 252 0.19 -3.83 -6.24
C LEU A 252 -0.92 -4.84 -6.52
N SER A 253 -0.97 -5.36 -7.74
CA SER A 253 -1.91 -6.41 -8.18
C SER A 253 -1.16 -7.57 -8.81
N LEU A 254 -1.45 -8.82 -8.37
CA LEU A 254 -0.70 -9.99 -8.85
C LEU A 254 -1.04 -10.34 -10.30
N TYR A 255 -2.27 -10.10 -10.75
CA TYR A 255 -2.64 -10.32 -12.15
C TYR A 255 -1.88 -9.41 -13.13
N LYS A 256 -1.31 -8.30 -12.68
CA LYS A 256 -0.41 -7.45 -13.50
C LYS A 256 1.04 -7.95 -13.49
N ILE A 257 1.40 -8.82 -12.55
CA ILE A 257 2.73 -9.40 -12.39
C ILE A 257 2.83 -10.75 -13.12
N CYS A 258 1.87 -11.63 -12.89
CA CYS A 258 1.91 -13.01 -13.37
C CYS A 258 0.59 -13.48 -14.02
N GLY A 259 -0.40 -12.60 -14.17
CA GLY A 259 -1.64 -12.87 -14.91
C GLY A 259 -2.68 -13.70 -14.16
N TYR A 260 -2.29 -14.36 -13.07
CA TYR A 260 -3.15 -15.22 -12.26
C TYR A 260 -2.63 -15.30 -10.81
N PRO A 261 -3.52 -15.35 -9.80
CA PRO A 261 -4.97 -15.22 -9.91
C PRO A 261 -5.41 -13.77 -10.11
N THR A 262 -6.59 -13.59 -10.70
CA THR A 262 -7.33 -12.33 -10.59
C THR A 262 -7.84 -12.16 -9.16
N ASN A 263 -8.17 -10.92 -8.77
CA ASN A 263 -8.71 -10.61 -7.45
C ASN A 263 -7.73 -10.93 -6.29
N LEU A 264 -6.43 -10.80 -6.56
CA LEU A 264 -5.37 -10.88 -5.55
C LEU A 264 -4.34 -9.76 -5.80
N GLY A 265 -4.01 -9.04 -4.75
CA GLY A 265 -3.05 -7.96 -4.68
C GLY A 265 -2.43 -7.89 -3.29
N ALA A 266 -1.64 -6.84 -3.06
CA ALA A 266 -1.06 -6.60 -1.76
C ALA A 266 -0.91 -5.11 -1.47
N LEU A 267 -1.09 -4.76 -0.21
CA LEU A 267 -0.56 -3.55 0.41
C LEU A 267 0.68 -3.96 1.20
N LEU A 268 1.84 -3.46 0.79
CA LEU A 268 3.08 -3.62 1.54
C LEU A 268 3.22 -2.42 2.48
N VAL A 269 3.40 -2.68 3.77
CA VAL A 269 3.56 -1.66 4.81
C VAL A 269 4.99 -1.71 5.33
N ASN A 270 5.69 -0.59 5.27
CA ASN A 270 7.06 -0.48 5.76
C ASN A 270 7.08 -0.37 7.29
N ARG A 271 7.61 -1.39 7.97
CA ARG A 271 7.75 -1.44 9.44
C ARG A 271 8.75 -0.43 9.98
N GLY A 272 9.78 -0.12 9.20
CA GLY A 272 10.78 0.91 9.54
C GLY A 272 10.37 2.32 9.12
N GLY A 273 9.18 2.47 8.51
CA GLY A 273 8.61 3.74 8.11
C GLY A 273 8.13 4.58 9.28
N SER A 274 7.45 5.68 8.97
CA SER A 274 6.90 6.58 9.98
C SER A 274 5.93 5.86 10.93
N GLY A 275 5.91 6.27 12.22
CA GLY A 275 5.07 5.66 13.25
C GLY A 275 3.56 5.66 12.94
N ALA A 276 3.10 6.48 11.99
CA ALA A 276 1.73 6.51 11.50
C ALA A 276 1.31 5.21 10.77
N CYS A 277 2.26 4.44 10.22
CA CYS A 277 1.97 3.09 9.71
C CYS A 277 1.50 2.13 10.81
N SER A 278 1.84 2.39 12.07
CA SER A 278 1.34 1.58 13.20
C SER A 278 -0.17 1.72 13.40
N SER A 279 -0.77 2.86 13.00
CA SER A 279 -2.22 3.06 13.03
C SER A 279 -2.94 2.18 12.01
N LEU A 280 -2.33 1.97 10.83
CA LEU A 280 -2.83 1.00 9.84
C LEU A 280 -2.78 -0.44 10.38
N LEU A 281 -1.77 -0.77 11.19
CA LEU A 281 -1.66 -2.09 11.82
C LEU A 281 -2.57 -2.25 13.06
N LYS A 282 -3.14 -1.15 13.57
CA LYS A 282 -3.99 -1.09 14.77
C LYS A 282 -5.42 -0.68 14.44
N THR A 283 -5.98 -1.19 13.35
CA THR A 283 -7.38 -0.90 12.98
C THR A 283 -8.32 -1.19 14.16
N GLY A 284 -9.31 -0.33 14.38
CA GLY A 284 -10.40 -0.60 15.33
C GLY A 284 -11.30 -1.76 14.88
N TYR A 285 -11.33 -2.03 13.57
CA TYR A 285 -12.00 -3.18 12.98
C TYR A 285 -11.24 -4.48 13.24
N PHE A 286 -11.95 -5.52 13.67
CA PHE A 286 -11.45 -6.87 13.84
C PHE A 286 -12.42 -7.87 13.20
N GLY A 287 -11.88 -8.98 12.71
CA GLY A 287 -12.63 -10.09 12.11
C GLY A 287 -11.95 -11.43 12.33
N GLY A 288 -12.57 -12.50 11.81
CA GLY A 288 -12.00 -13.85 11.86
C GLY A 288 -10.55 -13.85 11.34
N GLY A 289 -9.61 -14.37 12.13
CA GLY A 289 -8.19 -14.43 11.78
C GLY A 289 -7.32 -13.29 12.31
N THR A 290 -7.91 -12.18 12.77
CA THR A 290 -7.17 -11.01 13.31
C THR A 290 -7.11 -10.99 14.85
N ILE A 291 -7.96 -11.78 15.51
CA ILE A 291 -8.10 -11.87 16.97
C ILE A 291 -8.02 -13.32 17.43
N ASP A 292 -7.65 -13.53 18.69
CA ASP A 292 -7.68 -14.85 19.33
C ASP A 292 -9.00 -15.07 20.09
N ALA A 293 -9.57 -14.00 20.66
CA ALA A 293 -10.88 -14.03 21.31
C ALA A 293 -11.56 -12.66 21.29
N ALA A 294 -12.89 -12.65 21.33
CA ALA A 294 -13.68 -11.46 21.61
C ALA A 294 -14.89 -11.85 22.47
N ALA A 295 -15.25 -11.00 23.43
CA ALA A 295 -16.49 -11.13 24.17
C ALA A 295 -17.65 -10.59 23.32
N VAL A 296 -18.81 -11.23 23.42
CA VAL A 296 -20.03 -10.80 22.67
C VAL A 296 -20.79 -9.73 23.46
N ASP A 297 -20.72 -9.79 24.78
CA ASP A 297 -21.47 -9.00 25.75
C ASP A 297 -20.62 -7.91 26.43
N ALA A 298 -19.33 -7.83 26.12
CA ALA A 298 -18.41 -6.83 26.63
C ALA A 298 -17.47 -6.32 25.53
N ASP A 299 -17.03 -5.07 25.64
CA ASP A 299 -16.02 -4.49 24.76
C ASP A 299 -14.61 -4.99 25.16
N GLN A 300 -14.40 -6.30 24.94
CA GLN A 300 -13.17 -7.00 25.24
C GLN A 300 -12.74 -7.82 24.01
N VAL A 301 -11.57 -7.49 23.48
CA VAL A 301 -10.98 -8.15 22.31
C VAL A 301 -9.53 -8.50 22.63
N VAL A 302 -9.19 -9.78 22.54
CA VAL A 302 -7.81 -10.27 22.64
C VAL A 302 -7.26 -10.37 21.23
N ARG A 303 -6.36 -9.45 20.87
CA ARG A 303 -5.72 -9.48 19.55
C ARG A 303 -4.61 -10.52 19.53
N ARG A 304 -4.43 -11.13 18.36
CA ARG A 304 -3.41 -12.15 18.16
C ARG A 304 -2.01 -11.55 18.30
N GLY A 305 -1.25 -12.02 19.28
CA GLY A 305 0.11 -11.55 19.59
C GLY A 305 0.24 -10.72 20.88
N ASP A 306 -0.86 -10.34 21.53
CA ASP A 306 -0.82 -9.58 22.80
C ASP A 306 -0.54 -10.47 24.04
N GLY A 307 -0.48 -11.80 23.88
CA GLY A 307 -0.38 -12.78 24.96
C GLY A 307 1.04 -13.18 25.42
N ASP A 308 2.10 -12.80 24.68
CA ASP A 308 3.47 -13.07 25.12
C ASP A 308 4.00 -11.87 25.91
N GLY A 309 4.00 -12.01 27.23
CA GLY A 309 4.61 -11.06 28.16
C GLY A 309 6.12 -10.98 27.95
N GLY A 310 6.58 -10.16 27.00
CA GLY A 310 7.99 -9.88 26.79
C GLY A 310 8.35 -9.54 25.35
N GLY A 311 8.31 -8.25 25.01
CA GLY A 311 8.89 -7.71 23.77
C GLY A 311 7.85 -7.35 22.72
N SER A 312 7.93 -6.11 22.24
CA SER A 312 6.98 -5.51 21.29
C SER A 312 6.83 -6.35 20.01
N CYS A 313 5.69 -7.03 19.86
CA CYS A 313 5.23 -7.51 18.57
C CYS A 313 3.95 -6.74 18.22
N ALA A 314 4.01 -5.87 17.22
CA ALA A 314 2.85 -5.15 16.74
C ALA A 314 1.78 -6.13 16.21
N PRO A 315 0.48 -5.83 16.37
CA PRO A 315 -0.60 -6.68 15.86
C PRO A 315 -0.44 -6.91 14.35
N ARG A 316 -0.57 -8.17 13.92
CA ARG A 316 -0.49 -8.57 12.51
C ARG A 316 -1.89 -8.54 11.91
N LEU A 317 -2.12 -7.67 10.92
CA LEU A 317 -3.21 -7.85 9.97
C LEU A 317 -2.89 -9.10 9.12
N GLN A 318 -3.74 -10.11 9.19
CA GLN A 318 -3.72 -11.26 8.27
C GLN A 318 -4.61 -10.99 7.07
#